data_AF-X1N4T9-F1
#
_entry.id   AF-X1N4T9-F1
#
_cell.length_a   1.000
_cell.length_b   1.000
_cell.length_c   1.000
_cell.angle_alpha   90.00
_cell.angle_beta   90.00
_cell.angle_gamma   90.00
#
_symmetry.space_group_name_H-M   'P 1'
#
loop_
_entity.id
_entity.type
_entity.pdbx_description
1 polymer ?
#
loop_
_entity_poly.entity_id
_entity_poly.type
_entity_poly.pdbx_seq_one_letter_code
_entity_poly.pdbx_strand_id
1 'polypeptide(L)'
;MDLRPATGGFVRPFGTAVFVIQFLKGNAPEDSKRIDPEIGAPMTDIHFEYKSALHRAHARDAVEREEERRIRRGQPAFSEEEYNERLEYYLSRIPYKLLKMRYASFTRYFGHLKRLRWVEETGKTEPSAIQEDYPPAPPRVYYRLSQLLMN
;
A
#
# COMPACT_ATOMS: atom_id res chain seq x y z
N MET A 1 31.39 -9.65 -16.09
CA MET A 1 31.22 -8.45 -15.25
C MET A 1 29.82 -8.52 -14.66
N ASP A 2 29.69 -8.62 -13.34
CA ASP A 2 28.39 -8.78 -12.68
C ASP A 2 27.71 -7.39 -12.60
N LEU A 3 26.64 -7.17 -13.36
CA LEU A 3 25.95 -5.87 -13.52
C LEU A 3 25.03 -5.53 -12.32
N ARG A 4 25.39 -5.95 -11.12
CA ARG A 4 24.60 -5.68 -9.92
C ARG A 4 25.23 -4.50 -9.16
N PRO A 5 24.45 -3.47 -8.82
CA PRO A 5 24.97 -2.34 -8.06
C PRO A 5 25.48 -2.80 -6.70
N ALA A 6 26.65 -2.29 -6.28
CA ALA A 6 27.27 -2.58 -4.99
C ALA A 6 26.41 -2.12 -3.80
N THR A 7 25.52 -1.15 -4.04
CA THR A 7 24.55 -0.59 -3.10
C THR A 7 23.29 -0.15 -3.85
N GLY A 8 22.12 -0.53 -3.33
CA GLY A 8 20.83 -0.05 -3.84
C GLY A 8 20.32 -0.79 -5.09
N GLY A 9 19.37 -1.70 -4.88
CA GLY A 9 18.39 -2.09 -5.91
C GLY A 9 17.11 -1.28 -5.77
N PHE A 10 16.17 -1.41 -6.71
CA PHE A 10 14.81 -0.92 -6.50
C PHE A 10 14.13 -1.75 -5.39
N VAL A 11 14.39 -1.41 -4.13
CA VAL A 11 13.66 -2.02 -3.00
C VAL A 11 12.25 -1.46 -3.04
N ARG A 12 11.31 -2.28 -3.52
CA ARG A 12 9.90 -2.13 -3.17
C ARG A 12 9.70 -3.03 -1.95
N PRO A 13 9.18 -2.51 -0.83
CA PRO A 13 8.99 -3.33 0.37
C PRO A 13 8.06 -4.52 0.08
N PHE A 14 7.11 -4.36 -0.84
CA PHE A 14 6.24 -5.43 -1.34
C PHE A 14 5.65 -5.10 -2.72
N GLY A 15 5.15 -6.12 -3.41
CA GLY A 15 4.55 -6.00 -4.75
C GLY A 15 3.10 -5.49 -4.73
N THR A 16 2.74 -4.64 -5.69
CA THR A 16 1.39 -4.06 -5.79
C THR A 16 0.30 -5.12 -5.98
N ALA A 17 0.50 -6.09 -6.88
CA ALA A 17 -0.46 -7.19 -7.09
C ALA A 17 -0.66 -8.02 -5.82
N VAL A 18 0.44 -8.40 -5.17
CA VAL A 18 0.40 -9.20 -3.94
C VAL A 18 -0.38 -8.47 -2.86
N PHE A 19 -0.11 -7.17 -2.66
CA PHE A 19 -0.88 -6.37 -1.72
C PHE A 19 -2.36 -6.33 -2.07
N VAL A 20 -2.73 -6.01 -3.32
CA VAL A 20 -4.14 -5.92 -3.74
C VAL A 20 -4.87 -7.25 -3.53
N ILE A 21 -4.23 -8.37 -3.88
CA ILE A 21 -4.80 -9.71 -3.68
C ILE A 21 -5.03 -9.98 -2.20
N GLN A 22 -4.02 -9.80 -1.35
CA GLN A 22 -4.15 -10.05 0.08
C GLN A 22 -5.17 -9.12 0.75
N PHE A 23 -5.21 -7.86 0.32
CA PHE A 23 -6.19 -6.88 0.79
C PHE A 23 -7.61 -7.31 0.45
N LEU A 24 -7.85 -7.70 -0.81
CA LEU A 24 -9.17 -8.15 -1.25
C LEU A 24 -9.56 -9.54 -0.73
N LYS A 25 -8.60 -10.38 -0.31
CA LYS A 25 -8.86 -11.59 0.49
C LYS A 25 -9.25 -11.28 1.94
N GLY A 26 -9.23 -10.01 2.35
CA GLY A 26 -9.53 -9.62 3.72
C GLY A 26 -8.41 -9.96 4.71
N ASN A 27 -7.18 -10.20 4.24
CA ASN A 27 -6.06 -10.62 5.08
C ASN A 27 -5.33 -9.47 5.78
N ALA A 28 -5.73 -8.22 5.52
CA ALA A 28 -5.13 -7.02 6.13
C ALA A 28 -3.59 -6.94 5.95
N PRO A 29 -3.06 -7.01 4.71
CA PRO A 29 -1.62 -6.98 4.47
C PRO A 29 -0.99 -5.66 4.94
N GLU A 30 0.22 -5.73 5.50
CA GLU A 30 1.02 -4.55 5.85
C GLU A 30 0.28 -3.57 6.77
N ASP A 31 -0.48 -4.13 7.72
CA ASP A 31 -1.32 -3.41 8.68
C ASP A 31 -2.41 -2.55 8.02
N SER A 32 -2.86 -2.94 6.83
CA SER A 32 -4.02 -2.32 6.19
C SER A 32 -5.30 -2.64 6.95
N LYS A 33 -6.36 -1.88 6.66
CA LYS A 33 -7.70 -2.24 7.14
C LYS A 33 -8.12 -3.64 6.67
N ARG A 34 -8.80 -4.40 7.55
CA ARG A 34 -9.51 -5.64 7.19
C ARG A 34 -10.83 -5.31 6.52
N ILE A 35 -11.14 -5.98 5.42
CA ILE A 35 -12.42 -5.84 4.69
C ILE A 35 -13.14 -7.19 4.61
N ASP A 36 -14.43 -7.14 4.30
CA ASP A 36 -15.21 -8.31 3.89
C ASP A 36 -14.92 -8.62 2.41
N PRO A 37 -14.34 -9.79 2.07
CA PRO A 37 -14.01 -10.17 0.70
C PRO A 37 -15.22 -10.25 -0.24
N GLU A 38 -16.40 -10.57 0.28
CA GLU A 38 -17.63 -10.69 -0.53
C GLU A 38 -18.14 -9.32 -0.96
N ILE A 39 -17.98 -8.31 -0.10
CA ILE A 39 -18.32 -6.92 -0.39
C ILE A 39 -17.24 -6.28 -1.27
N GLY A 40 -15.97 -6.58 -0.98
CA GLY A 40 -14.82 -5.95 -1.62
C GLY A 40 -14.57 -4.52 -1.16
N ALA A 41 -13.88 -3.74 -1.98
CA ALA A 41 -13.55 -2.35 -1.67
C ALA A 41 -13.51 -1.45 -2.92
N PRO A 42 -13.77 -0.14 -2.78
CA PRO A 42 -13.53 0.82 -3.83
C PRO A 42 -12.05 0.94 -4.22
N MET A 43 -11.77 1.18 -5.50
CA MET A 43 -10.39 1.35 -6.00
C MET A 43 -9.61 2.46 -5.26
N THR A 44 -10.30 3.51 -4.82
CA THR A 44 -9.75 4.60 -4.01
C THR A 44 -9.29 4.15 -2.63
N ASP A 45 -10.03 3.25 -1.97
CA ASP A 45 -9.64 2.72 -0.66
C ASP A 45 -8.49 1.73 -0.79
N ILE A 46 -8.52 0.86 -1.80
CA ILE A 46 -7.40 -0.06 -2.08
C ILE A 46 -6.12 0.74 -2.32
N HIS A 47 -6.21 1.84 -3.09
CA HIS A 47 -5.07 2.74 -3.33
C HIS A 47 -4.59 3.41 -2.05
N PHE A 48 -5.51 3.93 -1.24
CA PHE A 48 -5.20 4.58 0.03
C PHE A 48 -4.44 3.62 0.95
N GLU A 49 -4.97 2.41 1.17
CA GLU A 49 -4.37 1.39 2.02
C GLU A 49 -3.00 0.96 1.50
N TYR A 50 -2.87 0.71 0.18
CA TYR A 50 -1.59 0.39 -0.44
C TYR A 50 -0.55 1.48 -0.23
N LYS A 51 -0.96 2.74 -0.40
CA LYS A 51 -0.07 3.88 -0.28
C LYS A 51 0.33 4.15 1.17
N SER A 52 -0.60 3.97 2.11
CA SER A 52 -0.34 4.05 3.55
C SER A 52 0.61 2.93 4.01
N ALA A 53 0.43 1.71 3.50
CA ALA A 53 1.35 0.60 3.76
C ALA A 53 2.76 0.89 3.24
N LEU A 54 2.90 1.42 2.02
CA LEU A 54 4.20 1.84 1.50
C LEU A 54 4.85 2.90 2.39
N HIS A 55 4.06 3.85 2.90
CA HIS A 55 4.56 4.88 3.81
C HIS A 55 5.11 4.29 5.10
N ARG A 56 4.36 3.40 5.76
CA ARG A 56 4.81 2.69 6.96
C ARG A 56 6.08 1.89 6.69
N ALA A 57 6.12 1.13 5.60
CA ALA A 57 7.29 0.32 5.26
C ALA A 57 8.54 1.17 5.00
N HIS A 58 8.40 2.34 4.39
CA HIS A 58 9.52 3.27 4.22
C HIS A 58 9.98 3.89 5.54
N ALA A 59 9.05 4.18 6.45
CA ALA A 59 9.42 4.66 7.78
C ALA A 59 10.15 3.58 8.59
N ARG A 60 9.65 2.33 8.58
CA ARG A 60 10.30 1.17 9.22
C ARG A 60 11.72 0.94 8.70
N ASP A 61 11.91 0.88 7.38
CA ASP A 61 13.24 0.75 6.74
C ASP A 61 14.18 1.90 7.14
N ALA A 62 13.66 3.12 7.34
CA ALA A 62 14.47 4.24 7.79
C ALA A 62 14.93 4.09 9.26
N VAL A 63 14.03 3.63 10.16
CA VAL A 63 14.35 3.31 11.56
C VAL A 63 15.37 2.18 11.64
N GLU A 64 15.13 1.08 10.91
CA GLU A 64 16.00 -0.10 10.90
C GLU A 64 17.42 0.25 10.42
N ARG A 65 17.54 1.06 9.36
CA ARG A 65 18.85 1.55 8.91
C ARG A 65 19.53 2.46 9.92
N GLU A 66 18.78 3.21 10.71
CA GLU A 66 19.32 4.03 11.79
C GLU A 66 19.82 3.14 12.94
N GLU A 67 19.04 2.13 13.31
CA GLU A 67 19.39 1.14 14.31
C GLU A 67 20.63 0.33 13.93
N GLU A 68 20.70 -0.15 12.68
CA GLU A 68 21.89 -0.83 12.17
C GLU A 68 23.14 0.04 12.29
N ARG A 69 23.02 1.35 12.01
CA ARG A 69 24.13 2.31 12.16
C ARG A 69 24.49 2.53 13.63
N ARG A 70 23.52 2.54 14.55
CA ARG A 70 23.71 2.62 16.01
C ARG A 70 24.46 1.39 16.52
N ILE A 71 24.01 0.19 16.16
CA ILE A 71 24.64 -1.09 16.55
C ILE A 71 26.06 -1.20 16.02
N ARG A 72 26.31 -0.82 14.76
CA ARG A 72 27.67 -0.81 14.18
C ARG A 72 28.65 0.13 14.92
N ARG A 73 28.14 1.12 15.66
CA ARG A 73 28.93 2.03 16.50
C ARG A 73 29.12 1.50 17.93
N GLY A 74 28.68 0.27 18.22
CA GLY A 74 28.80 -0.38 19.53
C GLY A 74 27.74 0.08 20.54
N GLN A 75 26.72 0.82 20.11
CA GLN A 75 25.60 1.21 20.96
C GLN A 75 24.55 0.09 20.99
N PRO A 76 23.72 -0.01 22.06
CA PRO A 76 22.64 -0.99 22.09
C PRO A 76 21.60 -0.71 20.99
N ALA A 77 20.84 -1.74 20.61
CA ALA A 77 19.65 -1.62 19.78
C ALA A 77 18.61 -0.68 20.44
N PHE A 78 17.63 -0.21 19.67
CA PHE A 78 16.54 0.59 20.22
C PHE A 78 15.71 -0.24 21.22
N SER A 79 15.23 0.40 22.27
CA SER A 79 14.08 -0.15 23.00
C SER A 79 12.81 -0.05 22.13
N GLU A 80 11.74 -0.72 22.55
CA GLU A 80 10.46 -0.64 21.83
C GLU A 80 9.91 0.81 21.81
N GLU A 81 10.04 1.53 22.92
CA GLU A 81 9.65 2.93 23.03
C GLU A 81 10.49 3.81 22.10
N GLU A 82 11.82 3.66 22.14
CA GLU A 82 12.71 4.42 21.25
C GLU A 82 12.39 4.12 19.77
N TYR A 83 12.15 2.85 19.41
CA TYR A 83 11.79 2.47 18.04
C TYR A 83 10.51 3.17 17.59
N ASN A 84 9.48 3.18 18.44
CA ASN A 84 8.19 3.81 18.11
C ASN A 84 8.32 5.34 17.97
N GLU A 85 9.11 6.00 18.83
CA GLU A 85 9.41 7.42 18.68
C GLU A 85 10.13 7.72 17.35
N ARG A 86 11.09 6.88 16.96
CA ARG A 86 11.77 6.99 15.66
C ARG A 86 10.82 6.73 14.49
N LEU A 87 9.91 5.77 14.61
CA LEU A 87 8.93 5.45 13.59
C LEU A 87 7.99 6.64 13.33
N GLU A 88 7.45 7.25 14.39
CA GLU A 88 6.61 8.45 14.30
C GLU A 88 7.38 9.66 13.75
N TYR A 89 8.64 9.81 14.14
CA TYR A 89 9.54 10.83 13.58
C TYR A 89 9.69 10.68 12.06
N TYR A 90 9.86 9.46 11.54
CA TYR A 90 9.97 9.24 10.10
C TYR A 90 8.61 9.36 9.39
N LEU A 91 7.52 8.84 9.95
CA LEU A 91 6.18 8.97 9.39
C LEU A 91 5.74 10.43 9.22
N SER A 92 6.09 11.29 10.17
CA SER A 92 5.76 12.72 10.10
C SER A 92 6.60 13.49 9.07
N ARG A 93 7.75 12.97 8.64
CA ARG A 93 8.71 13.66 7.76
C ARG A 93 8.82 13.09 6.37
N ILE A 94 8.55 11.81 6.17
CA ILE A 94 8.55 11.18 4.86
C ILE A 94 7.35 11.73 4.08
N PRO A 95 7.56 12.43 2.96
CA PRO A 95 6.42 13.06 2.29
C PRO A 95 5.52 12.00 1.64
N TYR A 96 4.29 11.91 2.13
CA TYR A 96 3.27 11.00 1.59
C TYR A 96 3.06 11.14 0.07
N LYS A 97 3.25 12.34 -0.50
CA LYS A 97 3.12 12.61 -1.93
C LYS A 97 4.33 12.18 -2.77
N LEU A 98 5.51 12.02 -2.16
CA LEU A 98 6.74 11.59 -2.84
C LEU A 98 6.92 10.06 -2.83
N LEU A 99 6.15 9.36 -2.00
CA LEU A 99 6.12 7.92 -2.00
C LEU A 99 5.50 7.36 -3.29
N LYS A 100 6.16 6.32 -3.80
CA LYS A 100 5.87 5.69 -5.09
C LYS A 100 4.38 5.28 -5.16
N MET A 101 3.79 5.43 -6.34
CA MET A 101 2.38 5.12 -6.68
C MET A 101 1.36 6.27 -6.52
N ARG A 102 1.42 7.24 -7.44
CA ARG A 102 0.33 8.22 -7.65
C ARG A 102 -0.97 7.50 -8.05
N TYR A 103 -2.12 8.12 -7.75
CA TYR A 103 -3.42 7.54 -8.08
C TYR A 103 -3.54 7.21 -9.58
N ALA A 104 -3.14 8.12 -10.47
CA ALA A 104 -3.13 7.85 -11.92
C ALA A 104 -2.26 6.65 -12.34
N SER A 105 -1.16 6.37 -11.64
CA SER A 105 -0.35 5.17 -11.87
C SER A 105 -1.07 3.92 -11.36
N PHE A 106 -1.72 4.03 -10.20
CA PHE A 106 -2.49 2.94 -9.61
C PHE A 106 -3.71 2.57 -10.48
N THR A 107 -4.48 3.55 -10.98
CA THR A 107 -5.65 3.26 -11.82
C THR A 107 -5.28 2.56 -13.13
N ARG A 108 -4.16 2.95 -13.77
CA ARG A 108 -3.63 2.23 -14.94
C ARG A 108 -3.21 0.80 -14.59
N TYR A 109 -2.57 0.61 -13.44
CA TYR A 109 -2.18 -0.72 -12.96
C TYR A 109 -3.40 -1.60 -12.65
N PHE A 110 -4.35 -1.08 -11.88
CA PHE A 110 -5.59 -1.76 -11.52
C PHE A 110 -6.44 -2.09 -12.76
N GLY A 111 -6.41 -1.24 -13.79
CA GLY A 111 -7.00 -1.54 -15.10
C GLY A 111 -6.42 -2.80 -15.76
N HIS A 112 -5.14 -3.14 -15.53
CA HIS A 112 -4.60 -4.44 -15.96
C HIS A 112 -5.21 -5.60 -15.17
N LEU A 113 -5.39 -5.45 -13.86
CA LEU A 113 -6.03 -6.48 -13.02
C LEU A 113 -7.47 -6.76 -13.49
N LYS A 114 -8.22 -5.71 -13.84
CA LYS A 114 -9.56 -5.83 -14.45
C LYS A 114 -9.49 -6.59 -15.78
N ARG A 115 -8.59 -6.20 -16.70
CA ARG A 115 -8.45 -6.86 -18.02
C ARG A 115 -8.05 -8.33 -17.91
N LEU A 116 -7.21 -8.67 -16.94
CA LEU A 116 -6.81 -10.05 -16.63
C LEU A 116 -7.90 -10.84 -15.88
N ARG A 117 -9.04 -10.22 -15.54
CA ARG A 117 -10.12 -10.82 -14.74
C ARG A 117 -9.64 -11.35 -13.39
N TRP A 118 -8.69 -10.64 -12.78
CA TRP A 118 -8.27 -10.92 -11.40
C TRP A 118 -9.21 -10.27 -10.39
N VAL A 119 -9.83 -9.17 -10.80
CA VAL A 119 -10.83 -8.46 -10.03
C VAL A 119 -12.08 -8.22 -10.88
N GLU A 120 -13.23 -8.23 -10.22
CA GLU A 120 -14.53 -7.96 -10.80
C GLU A 120 -15.30 -6.93 -9.98
N GLU A 121 -16.22 -6.24 -10.65
CA GLU A 121 -17.14 -5.31 -9.98
C GLU A 121 -18.19 -6.12 -9.21
N THR A 122 -18.52 -5.69 -7.98
CA THR A 122 -19.49 -6.40 -7.14
C THR A 122 -20.94 -6.00 -7.42
N GLY A 123 -21.15 -5.01 -8.30
CA GLY A 123 -22.45 -4.34 -8.49
C GLY A 123 -22.77 -3.32 -7.40
N LYS A 124 -21.98 -3.23 -6.33
CA LYS A 124 -22.14 -2.23 -5.27
C LYS A 124 -21.42 -0.92 -5.64
N THR A 125 -22.09 0.19 -5.37
CA THR A 125 -21.54 1.54 -5.54
C THR A 125 -21.88 2.42 -4.34
N GLU A 126 -21.08 3.45 -4.11
CA GLU A 126 -21.39 4.53 -3.16
C GLU A 126 -21.05 5.90 -3.78
N PRO A 127 -21.67 7.00 -3.31
CA PRO A 127 -21.32 8.34 -3.77
C PRO A 127 -19.83 8.64 -3.60
N SER A 128 -19.22 9.27 -4.60
CA SER A 128 -17.87 9.83 -4.46
C SER A 128 -17.95 11.25 -3.89
N ALA A 129 -16.94 11.67 -3.13
CA ALA A 129 -16.91 13.02 -2.55
C ALA A 129 -17.02 14.13 -3.62
N ILE A 130 -16.49 13.90 -4.82
CA ILE A 130 -16.61 14.86 -5.94
C ILE A 130 -18.05 15.02 -6.44
N GLN A 131 -18.96 14.08 -6.16
CA GLN A 131 -20.37 14.22 -6.51
C GLN A 131 -21.11 15.26 -5.67
N GLU A 132 -20.54 15.71 -4.55
CA GLU A 132 -21.10 16.82 -3.77
C GLU A 132 -21.07 18.12 -4.58
N ASP A 133 -19.96 18.40 -5.27
CA ASP A 133 -19.78 19.60 -6.10
C ASP A 133 -20.13 19.36 -7.59
N TYR A 134 -20.02 18.12 -8.06
CA TYR A 134 -20.27 17.74 -9.45
C TYR A 134 -21.07 16.44 -9.53
N PRO A 135 -22.40 16.48 -9.40
CA PRO A 135 -23.27 15.30 -9.38
C PRO A 135 -23.07 14.28 -10.52
N PRO A 136 -22.71 14.70 -11.76
CA PRO A 136 -22.42 13.77 -12.86
C PRO A 136 -21.10 12.99 -12.71
N ALA A 137 -20.26 13.27 -11.71
CA ALA A 137 -19.05 12.50 -11.46
C ALA A 137 -19.37 11.01 -11.22
N PRO A 138 -18.44 10.10 -11.55
CA PRO A 138 -18.66 8.69 -11.31
C PRO A 138 -18.73 8.37 -9.81
N PRO A 139 -19.58 7.41 -9.41
CA PRO A 139 -19.58 6.89 -8.05
C PRO A 139 -18.33 6.02 -7.79
N ARG A 140 -18.12 5.69 -6.53
CA ARG A 140 -17.09 4.74 -6.12
C ARG A 140 -17.62 3.32 -6.32
N VAL A 141 -17.01 2.59 -7.24
CA VAL A 141 -17.39 1.19 -7.56
C VAL A 141 -16.57 0.23 -6.71
N TYR A 142 -17.23 -0.75 -6.11
CA TYR A 142 -16.60 -1.80 -5.31
C TYR A 142 -16.06 -2.93 -6.19
N TYR A 143 -14.87 -3.40 -5.84
CA TYR A 143 -14.19 -4.51 -6.50
C TYR A 143 -13.85 -5.62 -5.52
N ARG A 144 -13.97 -6.86 -5.96
CA ARG A 144 -13.49 -8.05 -5.25
C ARG A 144 -12.63 -8.91 -6.15
N LEU A 145 -11.95 -9.91 -5.58
CA LEU A 145 -11.26 -10.91 -6.41
C LEU A 145 -12.26 -11.75 -7.18
N SER A 146 -11.94 -12.06 -8.42
CA SER A 146 -12.71 -13.04 -9.17
C SER A 146 -12.52 -14.44 -8.57
N GLN A 147 -13.53 -15.30 -8.74
CA GLN A 147 -13.56 -16.68 -8.25
C GLN A 147 -12.29 -17.49 -8.59
N LEU A 148 -11.63 -17.19 -9.72
CA LEU A 148 -10.38 -17.83 -10.15
C LEU A 148 -9.20 -17.65 -9.17
N LEU A 149 -9.25 -16.66 -8.28
CA LEU A 149 -8.18 -16.34 -7.32
C LEU A 149 -8.60 -16.52 -5.85
N MET A 150 -9.82 -17.00 -5.61
CA MET A 150 -10.37 -17.27 -4.28
C MET A 150 -10.00 -18.66 -3.75
N ASN A 151 -9.43 -19.52 -4.60
CA ASN A 151 -8.93 -20.86 -4.26
C ASN A 151 -7.44 -20.85 -3.88
#